data_AF-A0A958RJ42-F1
#
_entry.id   AF-A0A958RJ42-F1
#
_cell.length_a   1.000
_cell.length_b   1.000
_cell.length_c   1.000
_cell.angle_alpha   90.00
_cell.angle_beta   90.00
_cell.angle_gamma   90.00
#
_symmetry.space_group_name_H-M   'P 1'
#
loop_
_entity.id
_entity.type
_entity.pdbx_description
1 polymer ?
#
loop_
_entity_poly.entity_id
_entity_poly.type
_entity_poly.pdbx_seq_one_letter_code
_entity_poly.pdbx_strand_id
1 'polypeptide(L)'
;MINNKVLSIILGGGQGSRLYPLTENRSKPAVPIAGKYRLVDIPISNCINSDIKRMFVLTQFNSASLNKHIKNTYHFSFFSSAFVDVLAAEQTIKSGDWFQGTADAVRQSMHHFLSHDFEYALILSGDQLYQMDFNDMIEAHEASGAAISIATYPVNAKDATSFGIMKTDEHNIIQSFIEKPDASLLPEWTSQVSEDMKKEGRHYLASMGIYIFNKDLLVELMKEPNKVDFGKEIIP
;
A
#
# COMPACT_ATOMS: atom_id res chain seq x y z
N MET A 1 24.59 2.38 0.20
CA MET A 1 24.31 1.33 -0.81
C MET A 1 22.81 1.32 -1.05
N ILE A 2 22.34 1.11 -2.29
CA ILE A 2 20.89 1.05 -2.55
C ILE A 2 20.31 -0.19 -1.83
N ASN A 3 19.17 -0.04 -1.15
CA ASN A 3 18.46 -1.17 -0.56
C ASN A 3 17.84 -2.02 -1.69
N ASN A 4 18.57 -3.05 -2.12
CA ASN A 4 18.13 -4.01 -3.13
C ASN A 4 17.29 -5.16 -2.54
N LYS A 5 17.01 -5.17 -1.23
CA LYS A 5 16.14 -6.18 -0.63
C LYS A 5 14.67 -5.87 -0.83
N VAL A 6 14.31 -4.59 -0.90
CA VAL A 6 12.91 -4.17 -0.95
C VAL A 6 12.52 -3.71 -2.35
N LEU A 7 11.36 -4.17 -2.82
CA LEU A 7 10.67 -3.65 -4.00
C LEU A 7 9.37 -2.99 -3.55
N SER A 8 9.20 -1.70 -3.84
CA SER A 8 7.97 -0.99 -3.47
C SER A 8 6.94 -1.06 -4.59
N ILE A 9 5.69 -1.35 -4.23
CA ILE A 9 4.55 -1.46 -5.14
C ILE A 9 3.47 -0.50 -4.62
N ILE A 10 3.29 0.61 -5.34
CA ILE A 10 2.37 1.69 -4.99
C ILE A 10 1.07 1.50 -5.76
N LEU A 11 -0.02 1.24 -5.04
CA LEU A 11 -1.35 1.01 -5.59
C LEU A 11 -2.07 2.35 -5.84
N GLY A 12 -2.34 2.63 -7.11
CA GLY A 12 -3.00 3.86 -7.59
C GLY A 12 -4.32 3.64 -8.32
N GLY A 13 -5.02 2.54 -8.01
CA GLY A 13 -6.09 1.94 -8.83
C GLY A 13 -7.54 2.31 -8.48
N GLY A 14 -7.82 3.45 -7.84
CA GLY A 14 -9.19 3.89 -7.57
C GLY A 14 -9.70 4.90 -8.59
N GLN A 15 -10.95 4.75 -9.07
CA GLN A 15 -11.64 5.78 -9.87
C GLN A 15 -11.72 7.14 -9.13
N GLY A 16 -11.62 7.12 -7.79
CA GLY A 16 -11.57 8.34 -6.99
C GLY A 16 -12.87 9.14 -7.07
N SER A 17 -14.02 8.46 -7.18
CA SER A 17 -15.35 9.07 -7.33
C SER A 17 -15.68 10.09 -6.23
N ARG A 18 -15.20 9.87 -5.02
CA ARG A 18 -15.36 10.79 -3.87
C ARG A 18 -14.67 12.13 -4.04
N LEU A 19 -13.70 12.24 -4.95
CA LEU A 19 -12.96 13.47 -5.23
C LEU A 19 -13.43 14.14 -6.53
N TYR A 20 -14.52 13.67 -7.14
CA TYR A 20 -15.11 14.36 -8.28
C TYR A 20 -15.43 15.82 -7.91
N PRO A 21 -15.11 16.82 -8.76
CA PRO A 21 -14.62 16.72 -10.14
C PRO A 21 -13.08 16.65 -10.30
N LEU A 22 -12.30 16.64 -9.22
CA LEU A 22 -10.83 16.68 -9.27
C LEU A 22 -10.20 15.46 -9.99
N THR A 23 -10.93 14.35 -10.06
CA THR A 23 -10.53 13.07 -10.68
C THR A 23 -11.14 12.85 -12.07
N GLU A 24 -11.86 13.81 -12.64
CA GLU A 24 -12.49 13.67 -13.96
C GLU A 24 -11.49 13.32 -15.07
N ASN A 25 -10.40 14.08 -15.15
CA ASN A 25 -9.40 13.98 -16.21
C ASN A 25 -8.05 13.42 -15.74
N ARG A 26 -7.98 12.85 -14.53
CA ARG A 26 -6.73 12.35 -13.92
C ARG A 26 -6.99 11.26 -12.89
N SER A 27 -5.99 10.39 -12.69
CA SER A 27 -6.03 9.40 -11.62
C SER A 27 -6.01 10.06 -10.23
N LYS A 28 -6.57 9.40 -9.22
CA LYS A 28 -6.53 9.88 -7.82
C LYS A 28 -5.09 10.17 -7.35
N PRO A 29 -4.07 9.32 -7.60
CA PRO A 29 -2.68 9.63 -7.23
C PRO A 29 -2.12 10.88 -7.94
N ALA A 30 -2.68 11.27 -9.09
CA ALA A 30 -2.26 12.45 -9.84
C ALA A 30 -2.93 13.77 -9.40
N VAL A 31 -3.77 13.74 -8.36
CA VAL A 31 -4.40 14.94 -7.81
C VAL A 31 -3.31 15.86 -7.20
N PRO A 32 -3.25 17.14 -7.59
CA PRO A 32 -2.27 18.07 -7.05
C PRO A 32 -2.52 18.41 -5.58
N ILE A 33 -1.45 18.57 -4.82
CA ILE A 33 -1.46 19.00 -3.42
C ILE A 33 -0.37 20.06 -3.21
N ALA A 34 -0.59 20.98 -2.27
CA ALA A 34 0.40 21.98 -1.86
C ALA A 34 1.07 22.74 -3.03
N GLY A 35 0.30 23.01 -4.09
CA GLY A 35 0.70 23.79 -5.27
C GLY A 35 1.60 23.06 -6.28
N LYS A 36 2.59 22.28 -5.82
CA LYS A 36 3.62 21.67 -6.70
C LYS A 36 3.68 20.15 -6.68
N TYR A 37 3.06 19.51 -5.70
CA TYR A 37 3.15 18.06 -5.51
C TYR A 37 1.89 17.36 -5.97
N ARG A 38 1.92 16.04 -6.03
CA ARG A 38 0.78 15.15 -6.23
C ARG A 38 0.69 14.16 -5.08
N LEU A 39 -0.48 13.53 -4.90
CA LEU A 39 -0.67 12.53 -3.84
C LEU A 39 0.35 11.40 -3.91
N VAL A 40 0.69 10.92 -5.12
CA VAL A 40 1.69 9.87 -5.32
C VAL A 40 3.09 10.24 -4.83
N ASP A 41 3.40 11.54 -4.75
CA ASP A 41 4.74 12.00 -4.34
C ASP A 41 5.02 11.68 -2.89
N ILE A 42 3.98 11.49 -2.06
CA ILE A 42 4.11 11.16 -0.64
C ILE A 42 4.72 9.77 -0.43
N PRO A 43 4.10 8.66 -0.89
CA PRO A 43 4.69 7.34 -0.74
C PRO A 43 6.04 7.22 -1.47
N ILE A 44 6.22 7.86 -2.64
CA ILE A 44 7.50 7.87 -3.35
C ILE A 44 8.58 8.56 -2.51
N SER A 45 8.29 9.72 -1.91
CA SER A 45 9.25 10.44 -1.07
C SER A 45 9.59 9.66 0.19
N ASN A 46 8.61 9.03 0.83
CA ASN A 46 8.86 8.16 2.00
C ASN A 46 9.77 6.98 1.61
N CYS A 47 9.56 6.36 0.44
CA CYS A 47 10.45 5.32 -0.07
C CYS A 47 11.87 5.83 -0.32
N ILE A 48 12.03 6.96 -1.03
CA ILE A 48 13.33 7.54 -1.35
C ILE A 48 14.09 7.92 -0.07
N ASN A 49 13.42 8.51 0.90
CA ASN A 49 14.00 8.88 2.20
C ASN A 49 14.38 7.65 3.03
N SER A 50 13.71 6.51 2.80
CA SER A 50 14.05 5.22 3.39
C SER A 50 15.06 4.42 2.54
N ASP A 51 15.71 5.06 1.55
CA ASP A 51 16.64 4.43 0.60
C ASP A 51 16.07 3.28 -0.26
N ILE A 52 14.74 3.18 -0.35
CA ILE A 52 13.98 2.27 -1.22
C ILE A 52 13.73 2.98 -2.54
N LYS A 53 14.53 2.67 -3.57
CA LYS A 53 14.54 3.43 -4.84
C LYS A 53 14.05 2.64 -6.05
N ARG A 54 13.49 1.44 -5.84
CA ARG A 54 12.88 0.60 -6.87
C ARG A 54 11.40 0.50 -6.61
N MET A 55 10.62 1.19 -7.43
CA MET A 55 9.21 1.45 -7.20
C MET A 55 8.41 1.18 -8.47
N PHE A 56 7.34 0.40 -8.34
CA PHE A 56 6.29 0.30 -9.34
C PHE A 56 5.06 1.06 -8.88
N VAL A 57 4.48 1.87 -9.74
CA VAL A 57 3.23 2.61 -9.49
C VAL A 57 2.14 2.01 -10.38
N LEU A 58 1.25 1.24 -9.77
CA LEU A 58 0.12 0.61 -10.46
C LEU A 58 -1.02 1.60 -10.64
N THR A 59 -1.55 1.73 -11.85
CA THR A 59 -2.67 2.65 -12.12
C THR A 59 -3.64 2.07 -13.15
N GLN A 60 -4.93 2.33 -12.97
CA GLN A 60 -5.97 1.81 -13.84
C GLN A 60 -6.58 2.88 -14.75
N PHE A 61 -6.80 4.09 -14.25
CA PHE A 61 -7.55 5.14 -14.97
C PHE A 61 -6.69 6.38 -15.22
N ASN A 62 -6.87 7.04 -16.36
CA ASN A 62 -6.31 8.36 -16.66
C ASN A 62 -4.80 8.51 -16.32
N SER A 63 -3.99 7.53 -16.73
CA SER A 63 -2.58 7.37 -16.35
C SER A 63 -1.62 8.35 -17.04
N ALA A 64 -2.00 8.96 -18.16
CA ALA A 64 -1.10 9.80 -18.96
C ALA A 64 -0.50 10.97 -18.16
N SER A 65 -1.32 11.67 -17.36
CA SER A 65 -0.86 12.75 -16.50
C SER A 65 0.10 12.24 -15.42
N LEU A 66 -0.20 11.09 -14.82
CA LEU A 66 0.64 10.46 -13.80
C LEU A 66 2.00 10.06 -14.39
N ASN A 67 2.00 9.35 -15.52
CA ASN A 67 3.21 8.91 -16.20
C ASN A 67 4.12 10.09 -16.58
N LYS A 68 3.54 11.16 -17.16
CA LYS A 68 4.29 12.38 -17.49
C LYS A 68 4.95 13.00 -16.24
N HIS A 69 4.25 13.04 -15.11
CA HIS A 69 4.78 13.59 -13.87
C HIS A 69 5.92 12.76 -13.30
N ILE A 70 5.75 11.44 -13.22
CA ILE A 70 6.77 10.53 -12.72
C ILE A 70 8.03 10.64 -13.59
N LYS A 71 7.88 10.52 -14.92
CA LYS A 71 8.98 10.63 -15.88
C LYS A 71 9.74 11.95 -15.76
N ASN A 72 9.05 13.07 -15.55
CA ASN A 72 9.68 14.39 -15.48
C ASN A 72 10.27 14.73 -14.10
N THR A 73 9.87 14.01 -13.05
CA THR A 73 10.25 14.35 -11.66
C THR A 73 11.34 13.42 -11.14
N TYR A 74 11.18 12.12 -11.35
CA TYR A 74 12.02 11.09 -10.75
C TYR A 74 13.02 10.55 -11.77
N HIS A 75 14.14 11.26 -11.91
CA HIS A 75 15.26 10.86 -12.77
C HIS A 75 16.36 10.24 -11.93
N PHE A 76 16.66 8.96 -12.18
CA PHE A 76 17.81 8.27 -11.58
C PHE A 76 18.96 8.19 -12.57
N SER A 77 20.19 8.09 -12.05
CA SER A 77 21.38 7.90 -12.88
C SER A 77 21.29 6.61 -13.69
N PHE A 78 21.78 6.61 -14.93
CA PHE A 78 21.84 5.44 -15.82
C PHE A 78 22.60 4.25 -15.23
N PHE A 79 23.52 4.51 -14.28
CA PHE A 79 24.30 3.46 -13.61
C PHE A 79 23.62 2.91 -12.35
N SER A 80 22.42 3.39 -12.02
CA SER A 80 21.66 2.97 -10.85
C SER A 80 20.63 1.91 -11.23
N SER A 81 20.41 0.94 -10.35
CA SER A 81 19.25 0.03 -10.42
C SER A 81 17.95 0.67 -9.94
N ALA A 82 17.98 1.95 -9.54
CA ALA A 82 16.81 2.71 -9.09
C ALA A 82 15.88 3.10 -10.24
N PHE A 83 14.58 2.99 -10.01
CA PHE A 83 13.54 3.38 -10.94
C PHE A 83 12.23 3.70 -10.22
N VAL A 84 11.40 4.51 -10.86
CA VAL A 84 9.99 4.68 -10.50
C VAL A 84 9.20 4.52 -11.81
N ASP A 85 8.61 3.34 -11.99
CA ASP A 85 7.92 2.98 -13.23
C ASP A 85 6.41 2.90 -13.03
N VAL A 86 5.66 3.48 -13.97
CA VAL A 86 4.19 3.43 -13.94
C VAL A 86 3.72 2.24 -14.76
N LEU A 87 3.05 1.30 -14.09
CA LEU A 87 2.37 0.17 -14.73
C LEU A 87 0.89 0.50 -14.85
N ALA A 88 0.45 0.77 -16.07
CA ALA A 88 -0.96 0.92 -16.37
C ALA A 88 -1.62 -0.46 -16.45
N ALA A 89 -2.92 -0.55 -16.15
CA ALA A 89 -3.68 -1.76 -16.45
C ALA A 89 -3.60 -2.06 -17.95
N GLU A 90 -3.12 -3.26 -18.27
CA GLU A 90 -2.98 -3.76 -19.64
C GLU A 90 -3.94 -4.94 -19.84
N GLN A 91 -4.64 -4.96 -20.97
CA GLN A 91 -5.34 -6.17 -21.39
C GLN A 91 -4.32 -7.13 -22.00
N THR A 92 -4.24 -8.33 -21.46
CA THR A 92 -3.37 -9.39 -21.99
C THR A 92 -4.20 -10.46 -22.69
N ILE A 93 -3.57 -11.30 -23.50
CA ILE A 93 -4.23 -12.46 -24.14
C ILE A 93 -4.86 -13.40 -23.08
N LYS A 94 -4.33 -13.38 -21.85
CA LYS A 94 -4.78 -14.21 -20.72
C LYS A 94 -5.78 -13.49 -19.79
N SER A 95 -5.80 -12.16 -19.76
CA SER A 95 -6.75 -11.34 -18.99
C SER A 95 -7.30 -10.21 -19.85
N GLY A 96 -8.55 -10.36 -20.30
CA GLY A 96 -9.29 -9.29 -20.99
C GLY A 96 -9.84 -8.22 -20.05
N ASP A 97 -9.87 -8.52 -18.75
CA ASP A 97 -10.47 -7.66 -17.73
C ASP A 97 -9.46 -6.69 -17.13
N TRP A 98 -9.95 -5.48 -16.81
CA TRP A 98 -9.20 -4.51 -16.04
C TRP A 98 -8.97 -5.01 -14.61
N PHE A 99 -8.14 -4.30 -13.82
CA PHE A 99 -7.95 -4.62 -12.41
C PHE A 99 -9.29 -4.68 -11.66
N GLN A 100 -9.59 -5.84 -11.06
CA GLN A 100 -10.81 -6.10 -10.29
C GLN A 100 -10.67 -5.68 -8.82
N GLY A 101 -9.45 -5.45 -8.36
CA GLY A 101 -9.15 -5.05 -7.00
C GLY A 101 -7.65 -4.82 -6.78
N THR A 102 -7.29 -4.52 -5.53
CA THR A 102 -5.92 -4.17 -5.15
C THR A 102 -4.95 -5.34 -5.28
N ALA A 103 -5.35 -6.54 -4.86
CA ALA A 103 -4.54 -7.75 -5.01
C ALA A 103 -4.51 -8.23 -6.47
N ASP A 104 -5.61 -8.05 -7.21
CA ASP A 104 -5.67 -8.36 -8.64
C ASP A 104 -4.69 -7.51 -9.47
N ALA A 105 -4.55 -6.21 -9.16
CA ALA A 105 -3.57 -5.35 -9.80
C ALA A 105 -2.12 -5.83 -9.61
N VAL A 106 -1.79 -6.29 -8.40
CA VAL A 106 -0.48 -6.89 -8.10
C VAL A 106 -0.32 -8.21 -8.85
N ARG A 107 -1.33 -9.09 -8.83
CA ARG A 107 -1.34 -10.39 -9.49
C ARG A 107 -1.08 -10.29 -10.99
N GLN A 108 -1.83 -9.45 -11.69
CA GLN A 108 -1.68 -9.27 -13.15
C GLN A 108 -0.28 -8.72 -13.50
N SER A 109 0.30 -7.91 -12.62
CA SER A 109 1.60 -7.26 -12.81
C SER A 109 2.79 -8.07 -12.29
N MET A 110 2.57 -9.25 -11.69
CA MET A 110 3.63 -10.05 -11.06
C MET A 110 4.80 -10.34 -11.99
N HIS A 111 4.54 -10.53 -13.29
CA HIS A 111 5.57 -10.82 -14.27
C HIS A 111 6.60 -9.68 -14.42
N HIS A 112 6.21 -8.42 -14.19
CA HIS A 112 7.13 -7.29 -14.12
C HIS A 112 7.94 -7.27 -12.83
N PHE A 113 7.37 -7.74 -11.71
CA PHE A 113 8.07 -7.75 -10.43
C PHE A 113 9.11 -8.86 -10.35
N LEU A 114 8.76 -10.04 -10.89
CA LEU A 114 9.58 -11.25 -10.84
C LEU A 114 10.86 -11.17 -11.70
N SER A 115 10.95 -10.21 -12.62
CA SER A 115 12.21 -9.91 -13.33
C SER A 115 13.23 -9.16 -12.47
N HIS A 116 12.88 -8.79 -11.23
CA HIS A 116 13.78 -8.16 -10.27
C HIS A 116 14.05 -9.06 -9.07
N ASP A 117 15.26 -8.99 -8.55
CA ASP A 117 15.63 -9.61 -7.28
C ASP A 117 15.20 -8.72 -6.11
N PHE A 118 14.40 -9.29 -5.20
CA PHE A 118 13.97 -8.68 -3.95
C PHE A 118 13.63 -9.78 -2.93
N GLU A 119 13.75 -9.47 -1.66
CA GLU A 119 13.35 -10.31 -0.51
C GLU A 119 11.97 -9.90 -0.01
N TYR A 120 11.69 -8.59 0.02
CA TYR A 120 10.47 -8.02 0.57
C TYR A 120 9.73 -7.15 -0.45
N ALA A 121 8.42 -7.32 -0.53
CA ALA A 121 7.54 -6.42 -1.27
C ALA A 121 6.86 -5.45 -0.29
N LEU A 122 7.09 -4.14 -0.48
CA LEU A 122 6.43 -3.09 0.29
C LEU A 122 5.23 -2.57 -0.51
N ILE A 123 4.04 -2.97 -0.11
CA ILE A 123 2.77 -2.54 -0.73
C ILE A 123 2.30 -1.24 -0.08
N LEU A 124 2.06 -0.20 -0.87
CA LEU A 124 1.69 1.13 -0.40
C LEU A 124 0.43 1.64 -1.09
N SER A 125 -0.35 2.49 -0.41
CA SER A 125 -1.39 3.27 -1.08
C SER A 125 -0.83 4.54 -1.71
N GLY A 126 -1.21 4.83 -2.95
CA GLY A 126 -0.80 6.01 -3.73
C GLY A 126 -1.58 7.30 -3.43
N ASP A 127 -2.51 7.28 -2.48
CA ASP A 127 -3.52 8.32 -2.29
C ASP A 127 -3.67 8.86 -0.86
N GLN A 128 -2.73 8.49 0.02
CA GLN A 128 -2.70 8.89 1.42
C GLN A 128 -1.63 9.96 1.69
N LEU A 129 -1.89 10.82 2.68
CA LEU A 129 -0.96 11.84 3.15
C LEU A 129 -0.40 11.41 4.51
N TYR A 130 0.89 11.07 4.56
CA TYR A 130 1.58 10.64 5.77
C TYR A 130 3.09 10.80 5.63
N GLN A 131 3.80 10.76 6.76
CA GLN A 131 5.26 10.66 6.79
C GLN A 131 5.62 9.45 7.63
N MET A 132 6.45 8.57 7.07
CA MET A 132 6.86 7.33 7.71
C MET A 132 8.25 6.95 7.21
N ASP A 133 9.13 6.53 8.12
CA ASP A 133 10.38 5.84 7.75
C ASP A 133 10.06 4.35 7.63
N PHE A 134 10.27 3.79 6.44
CA PHE A 134 9.99 2.38 6.21
C PHE A 134 11.10 1.48 6.74
N ASN A 135 12.29 2.00 7.04
CA ASN A 135 13.36 1.20 7.63
C ASN A 135 12.93 0.64 8.98
N ASP A 136 12.30 1.46 9.84
CA ASP A 136 11.77 1.01 11.14
C ASP A 136 10.79 -0.17 10.97
N MET A 137 9.93 -0.10 9.95
CA MET A 137 8.96 -1.16 9.66
C MET A 137 9.62 -2.42 9.10
N ILE A 138 10.63 -2.27 8.24
CA ILE A 138 11.40 -3.38 7.67
C ILE A 138 12.22 -4.09 8.76
N GLU A 139 12.90 -3.34 9.62
CA GLU A 139 13.67 -3.89 10.73
C GLU A 139 12.77 -4.67 11.70
N ALA A 140 11.58 -4.14 12.03
CA ALA A 140 10.60 -4.85 12.85
C ALA A 140 10.09 -6.13 12.16
N HIS A 141 9.87 -6.09 10.84
CA HIS A 141 9.48 -7.26 10.05
C HIS A 141 10.58 -8.34 10.08
N GLU A 142 11.83 -7.98 9.80
CA GLU A 142 12.98 -8.88 9.84
C GLU A 142 13.18 -9.47 11.24
N ALA A 143 13.11 -8.65 12.30
CA ALA A 143 13.31 -9.08 13.68
C ALA A 143 12.21 -10.02 14.19
N SER A 144 10.96 -9.83 13.74
CA SER A 144 9.84 -10.68 14.12
C SER A 144 9.82 -12.04 13.40
N GLY A 145 10.52 -12.15 12.26
CA GLY A 145 10.43 -13.32 11.38
C GLY A 145 9.03 -13.52 10.78
N ALA A 146 8.19 -12.48 10.80
CA ALA A 146 6.85 -12.54 10.24
C ALA A 146 6.88 -12.70 8.71
N ALA A 147 5.88 -13.37 8.15
CA ALA A 147 5.75 -13.48 6.70
C ALA A 147 5.01 -12.27 6.08
N ILE A 148 4.19 -11.59 6.90
CA ILE A 148 3.49 -10.35 6.58
C ILE A 148 3.58 -9.42 7.78
N SER A 149 3.85 -8.13 7.56
CA SER A 149 3.67 -7.07 8.55
C SER A 149 2.78 -5.97 8.02
N ILE A 150 1.92 -5.40 8.88
CA ILE A 150 0.92 -4.39 8.51
C ILE A 150 1.14 -3.14 9.36
N ALA A 151 1.25 -1.97 8.73
CA ALA A 151 1.28 -0.72 9.47
C ALA A 151 -0.13 -0.38 9.97
N THR A 152 -0.23 -0.03 11.25
CA THR A 152 -1.50 0.32 11.88
C THR A 152 -1.46 1.72 12.48
N TYR A 153 -2.62 2.36 12.52
CA TYR A 153 -2.83 3.66 13.15
C TYR A 153 -3.98 3.55 14.16
N PRO A 154 -3.75 3.89 15.44
CA PRO A 154 -4.83 3.93 16.42
C PRO A 154 -5.91 4.92 16.02
N VAL A 155 -7.19 4.55 16.07
CA VAL A 155 -8.32 5.43 15.74
C VAL A 155 -9.42 5.34 16.78
N ASN A 156 -10.28 6.36 16.81
CA ASN A 156 -11.48 6.36 17.65
C ASN A 156 -12.60 5.52 17.00
N ALA A 157 -13.68 5.27 17.75
CA ALA A 157 -14.81 4.44 17.29
C ALA A 157 -15.51 5.00 16.03
N LYS A 158 -15.57 6.34 15.90
CA LYS A 158 -16.22 7.00 14.77
C LYS A 158 -15.49 6.68 13.47
N ASP A 159 -14.17 6.78 13.49
CA ASP A 159 -13.34 6.57 12.32
C ASP A 159 -13.15 5.08 12.01
N ALA A 160 -13.15 4.20 13.04
CA ALA A 160 -12.89 2.77 12.92
C ALA A 160 -13.75 2.05 11.86
N THR A 161 -15.02 2.43 11.72
CA THR A 161 -15.96 1.84 10.75
C THR A 161 -15.55 2.05 9.27
N SER A 162 -14.60 2.95 9.00
CA SER A 162 -14.09 3.23 7.65
C SER A 162 -12.83 2.43 7.29
N PHE A 163 -12.27 1.67 8.24
CA PHE A 163 -10.99 0.96 8.08
C PHE A 163 -11.13 -0.54 8.38
N GLY A 164 -10.12 -1.31 7.97
CA GLY A 164 -9.90 -2.64 8.50
C GLY A 164 -9.34 -2.57 9.92
N ILE A 165 -10.03 -3.18 10.88
CA ILE A 165 -9.64 -3.17 12.30
C ILE A 165 -8.97 -4.47 12.67
N MET A 166 -7.90 -4.36 13.43
CA MET A 166 -7.02 -5.46 13.82
C MET A 166 -7.01 -5.65 15.32
N LYS A 167 -7.04 -6.91 15.74
CA LYS A 167 -6.79 -7.31 17.12
C LYS A 167 -5.41 -7.92 17.22
N THR A 168 -4.59 -7.37 18.12
CA THR A 168 -3.24 -7.88 18.37
C THR A 168 -3.12 -8.41 19.80
N ASP A 169 -2.19 -9.33 20.00
CA ASP A 169 -1.76 -9.73 21.34
C ASP A 169 -0.66 -8.80 21.90
N GLU A 170 -0.13 -9.16 23.07
CA GLU A 170 0.93 -8.44 23.77
C GLU A 170 2.27 -8.41 23.00
N HIS A 171 2.43 -9.28 22.00
CA HIS A 171 3.61 -9.38 21.14
C HIS A 171 3.40 -8.71 19.78
N ASN A 172 2.29 -7.96 19.59
CA ASN A 172 1.88 -7.34 18.34
C ASN A 172 1.59 -8.34 17.21
N ILE A 173 1.28 -9.60 17.53
CA ILE A 173 0.84 -10.59 16.56
C ILE A 173 -0.65 -10.39 16.29
N ILE A 174 -1.01 -10.34 15.03
CA ILE A 174 -2.39 -10.13 14.57
C ILE A 174 -3.16 -11.43 14.77
N GLN A 175 -4.14 -11.43 15.67
CA GLN A 175 -4.98 -12.59 15.95
C GLN A 175 -6.25 -12.62 15.09
N SER A 176 -6.78 -11.44 14.76
CA SER A 176 -7.97 -11.31 13.93
C SER A 176 -8.00 -9.99 13.19
N PHE A 177 -8.67 -9.98 12.04
CA PHE A 177 -8.86 -8.82 11.18
C PHE A 177 -10.34 -8.75 10.75
N ILE A 178 -10.91 -7.54 10.69
CA ILE A 178 -12.24 -7.30 10.11
C ILE A 178 -12.23 -6.03 9.25
N GLU A 179 -12.68 -6.13 7.99
CA GLU A 179 -12.78 -4.98 7.09
C GLU A 179 -14.07 -4.20 7.38
N LYS A 180 -13.94 -2.91 7.72
CA LYS A 180 -15.07 -1.96 7.87
C LYS A 180 -16.21 -2.51 8.74
N PRO A 181 -15.92 -2.83 10.01
CA PRO A 181 -16.92 -3.40 10.91
C PRO A 181 -18.04 -2.39 11.20
N ASP A 182 -19.25 -2.91 11.41
CA ASP A 182 -20.34 -2.12 11.97
C ASP A 182 -19.98 -1.62 13.37
N ALA A 183 -20.51 -0.44 13.73
CA ALA A 183 -20.22 0.19 15.01
C ALA A 183 -20.61 -0.67 16.23
N SER A 184 -21.56 -1.60 16.07
CA SER A 184 -21.98 -2.54 17.11
C SER A 184 -20.92 -3.58 17.46
N LEU A 185 -20.02 -3.91 16.53
CA LEU A 185 -18.96 -4.90 16.74
C LEU A 185 -17.75 -4.29 17.43
N LEU A 186 -17.53 -2.97 17.26
CA LEU A 186 -16.32 -2.29 17.74
C LEU A 186 -15.93 -2.57 19.20
N PRO A 187 -16.84 -2.63 20.19
CA PRO A 187 -16.44 -2.87 21.58
C PRO A 187 -15.57 -4.13 21.79
N GLU A 188 -15.72 -5.15 20.95
CA GLU A 188 -14.96 -6.42 21.02
C GLU A 188 -13.59 -6.37 20.31
N TRP A 189 -13.32 -5.27 19.59
CA TRP A 189 -12.17 -5.05 18.72
C TRP A 189 -11.18 -4.00 19.25
N THR A 190 -11.25 -3.70 20.54
CA THR A 190 -10.24 -2.85 21.19
C THR A 190 -8.89 -3.58 21.27
N SER A 191 -7.82 -2.82 21.07
CA SER A 191 -6.44 -3.33 21.06
C SER A 191 -5.56 -2.55 22.02
N GLN A 192 -4.42 -3.13 22.40
CA GLN A 192 -3.45 -2.44 23.23
C GLN A 192 -2.80 -1.32 22.42
N VAL A 193 -2.96 -0.09 22.90
CA VAL A 193 -2.36 1.12 22.33
C VAL A 193 -1.63 1.88 23.43
N SER A 194 -0.80 2.86 23.06
CA SER A 194 -0.12 3.70 24.06
C SER A 194 -1.09 4.46 24.93
N GLU A 195 -0.68 4.81 26.15
CA GLU A 195 -1.53 5.53 27.11
C GLU A 195 -2.03 6.88 26.57
N ASP A 196 -1.24 7.55 25.75
CA ASP A 196 -1.65 8.81 25.13
C ASP A 196 -2.75 8.60 24.08
N MET A 197 -2.68 7.52 23.28
CA MET A 197 -3.76 7.15 22.36
C MET A 197 -5.03 6.76 23.12
N LYS A 198 -4.91 6.06 24.27
CA LYS A 198 -6.07 5.75 25.13
C LYS A 198 -6.74 7.02 25.65
N LYS A 199 -5.98 8.03 26.09
CA LYS A 199 -6.53 9.32 26.55
C LYS A 199 -7.28 10.05 25.43
N GLU A 200 -6.87 9.88 24.19
CA GLU A 200 -7.56 10.41 23.00
C GLU A 200 -8.77 9.56 22.55
N GLY A 201 -9.09 8.47 23.26
CA GLY A 201 -10.18 7.56 22.90
C GLY A 201 -9.88 6.68 21.69
N ARG A 202 -8.60 6.54 21.32
CA ARG A 202 -8.16 5.84 20.10
C ARG A 202 -7.81 4.39 20.40
N HIS A 203 -8.83 3.58 20.65
CA HIS A 203 -8.69 2.20 21.12
C HIS A 203 -8.58 1.13 20.01
N TYR A 204 -8.73 1.52 18.75
CA TYR A 204 -8.83 0.58 17.63
C TYR A 204 -7.61 0.69 16.73
N LEU A 205 -6.95 -0.43 16.43
CA LEU A 205 -5.84 -0.45 15.47
C LEU A 205 -6.40 -0.57 14.05
N ALA A 206 -6.38 0.53 13.30
CA ALA A 206 -6.80 0.56 11.91
C ALA A 206 -5.62 0.26 10.98
N SER A 207 -5.83 -0.63 10.00
CA SER A 207 -4.86 -0.86 8.93
C SER A 207 -4.69 0.41 8.09
N MET A 208 -3.44 0.79 7.83
CA MET A 208 -3.11 1.91 6.95
C MET A 208 -3.13 1.53 5.47
N GLY A 209 -3.29 0.24 5.12
CA GLY A 209 -3.10 -0.21 3.74
C GLY A 209 -1.63 -0.19 3.31
N ILE A 210 -0.71 -0.33 4.28
CA ILE A 210 0.74 -0.43 4.10
C ILE A 210 1.15 -1.80 4.60
N TYR A 211 1.74 -2.61 3.72
CA TYR A 211 2.06 -4.00 4.00
C TYR A 211 3.49 -4.32 3.57
N ILE A 212 4.19 -5.13 4.36
CA ILE A 212 5.41 -5.81 3.95
C ILE A 212 5.10 -7.29 3.80
N PHE A 213 5.43 -7.85 2.64
CA PHE A 213 5.33 -9.28 2.38
C PHE A 213 6.72 -9.86 2.09
N ASN A 214 6.99 -11.06 2.60
CA ASN A 214 8.04 -11.91 2.05
C ASN A 214 7.70 -12.26 0.60
N LYS A 215 8.70 -12.19 -0.30
CA LYS A 215 8.52 -12.48 -1.73
C LYS A 215 7.82 -13.81 -1.97
N ASP A 216 8.26 -14.87 -1.31
CA ASP A 216 7.73 -16.22 -1.52
C ASP A 216 6.25 -16.32 -1.16
N LEU A 217 5.85 -15.72 -0.03
CA LEU A 217 4.46 -15.68 0.38
C LEU A 217 3.61 -14.83 -0.57
N LEU A 218 4.11 -13.66 -1.00
CA LEU A 218 3.39 -12.85 -1.98
C LEU A 218 3.15 -13.64 -3.27
N VAL A 219 4.16 -14.33 -3.78
CA VAL A 219 4.05 -15.16 -4.98
C VAL A 219 3.03 -16.29 -4.80
N GLU A 220 2.99 -16.91 -3.62
CA GLU A 220 2.02 -17.94 -3.29
C GLU A 220 0.59 -17.39 -3.28
N LEU A 221 0.35 -16.29 -2.56
CA LEU A 221 -0.96 -15.65 -2.45
C LEU A 221 -1.48 -15.16 -3.80
N MET A 222 -0.60 -14.66 -4.66
CA MET A 222 -0.95 -14.22 -6.01
C MET A 222 -1.25 -15.39 -6.97
N LYS A 223 -1.18 -16.66 -6.56
CA LYS A 223 -1.69 -17.78 -7.36
C LYS A 223 -3.20 -17.97 -7.22
N GLU A 224 -3.84 -17.38 -6.22
CA GLU A 224 -5.28 -17.47 -5.99
C GLU A 224 -6.03 -16.40 -6.81
N PRO A 225 -6.69 -16.74 -7.92
CA PRO A 225 -7.34 -15.74 -8.79
C PRO A 225 -8.60 -15.13 -8.16
N ASN A 226 -9.22 -15.84 -7.21
CA ASN A 226 -10.50 -15.45 -6.62
C ASN A 226 -10.36 -14.36 -5.53
N LYS A 227 -9.15 -14.14 -5.01
CA LYS A 227 -8.86 -13.11 -4.00
C LYS A 227 -8.36 -11.86 -4.69
N VAL A 228 -9.26 -10.90 -4.92
CA VAL A 228 -9.02 -9.68 -5.69
C VAL A 228 -8.65 -8.47 -4.81
N ASP A 229 -8.94 -8.48 -3.51
CA ASP A 229 -8.64 -7.36 -2.60
C ASP A 229 -7.78 -7.75 -1.39
N PHE A 230 -6.78 -6.92 -1.07
CA PHE A 230 -5.91 -7.19 0.07
C PHE A 230 -6.66 -7.20 1.41
N GLY A 231 -7.41 -6.13 1.70
CA GLY A 231 -8.08 -5.98 3.00
C GLY A 231 -9.20 -6.99 3.21
N LYS A 232 -9.99 -7.28 2.17
CA LYS A 232 -11.14 -8.18 2.31
C LYS A 232 -10.82 -9.66 2.21
N GLU A 233 -9.77 -10.05 1.49
CA GLU A 233 -9.61 -11.45 1.05
C GLU A 233 -8.20 -12.02 1.22
N ILE A 234 -7.15 -11.18 1.27
CA ILE A 234 -5.76 -11.65 1.44
C ILE A 234 -5.32 -11.61 2.91
N ILE A 235 -5.67 -10.55 3.63
CA ILE A 235 -5.26 -10.33 5.03
C ILE A 235 -6.06 -11.15 6.05
N PRO A 236 -7.40 -11.27 5.96
CA PRO A 236 -8.18 -12.10 6.89
C PRO A 236 -7.86 -13.59 6.71
#